data_AF-E9J2T4-F1
#
_entry.id   AF-E9J2T4-F1
#
_cell.length_a   1.000
_cell.length_b   1.000
_cell.length_c   1.000
_cell.angle_alpha   90.00
_cell.angle_beta   90.00
_cell.angle_gamma   90.00
#
_symmetry.space_group_name_H-M   'P 1'
#
loop_
_entity.id
_entity.type
_entity.pdbx_description
1 polymer ?
#
loop_
_entity_poly.entity_id
_entity_poly.type
_entity_poly.pdbx_seq_one_letter_code
_entity_poly.pdbx_strand_id
1 'polypeptide(L)'
;SVTLRTSCTLYIFNNAVRLEQIKLYELLISHSGTLLAHEPVTRPLLRLLEDCTNDVLPLEVEKKLVVLLNQLCVALMQNMALLDLFFHPTAPAKNKFIIFNLLIPHVHREGGVGQQARDAMLLCMSLSKKNDDVGLYIAEHSNICPVSNSIIGIKHSQYNQYNIEQFCNVTMFLK
;
A
#
# COMPACT_ATOMS: atom_id res chain seq x y z
N SER A 1 -5.24 29.32 25.18
CA SER A 1 -6.53 28.62 24.93
C SER A 1 -7.09 28.83 23.52
N VAL A 2 -6.84 29.96 22.84
CA VAL A 2 -7.30 30.21 21.45
C VAL A 2 -6.44 29.48 20.40
N THR A 3 -5.10 29.47 20.57
CA THR A 3 -4.17 28.81 19.64
C THR A 3 -4.35 27.28 19.56
N LEU A 4 -4.67 26.63 20.68
CA LEU A 4 -4.99 25.19 20.73
C LEU A 4 -6.31 24.86 20.03
N ARG A 5 -7.30 25.75 20.11
CA ARG A 5 -8.58 25.57 19.39
C ARG A 5 -8.38 25.72 17.88
N THR A 6 -7.60 26.71 17.43
CA THR A 6 -7.29 26.86 16.00
C THR A 6 -6.51 25.68 15.43
N SER A 7 -5.53 25.13 16.17
CA SER A 7 -4.80 23.93 15.73
C SER A 7 -5.69 22.69 15.66
N CYS A 8 -6.61 22.53 16.61
CA CYS A 8 -7.55 21.40 16.65
C CYS A 8 -8.60 21.51 15.52
N THR A 9 -9.18 22.69 15.30
CA THR A 9 -10.13 22.92 14.20
C THR A 9 -9.46 22.76 12.83
N LEU A 10 -8.22 23.22 12.68
CA LEU A 10 -7.46 23.06 11.44
C LEU A 10 -7.12 21.58 11.18
N TYR A 11 -6.77 20.82 12.22
CA TYR A 11 -6.53 19.37 12.11
C TYR A 11 -7.81 18.60 11.71
N ILE A 12 -8.95 18.91 12.32
CA ILE A 12 -10.25 18.31 11.96
C ILE A 12 -10.64 18.66 10.52
N PHE A 13 -10.48 19.93 10.13
CA PHE A 13 -10.77 20.37 8.77
C PHE A 13 -9.86 19.68 7.75
N ASN A 14 -8.56 19.57 8.04
CA ASN A 14 -7.61 18.90 7.15
C ASN A 14 -7.97 17.42 6.97
N ASN A 15 -8.40 16.74 8.04
CA ASN A 15 -8.84 15.34 7.95
C ASN A 15 -10.16 15.19 7.18
N ALA A 16 -11.09 16.14 7.30
CA ALA A 16 -12.32 16.14 6.50
C ALA A 16 -12.02 16.35 5.00
N VAL A 17 -11.12 17.27 4.67
CA VAL A 17 -10.68 17.49 3.27
C VAL A 17 -10.00 16.24 2.71
N ARG A 18 -9.08 15.63 3.47
CA ARG A 18 -8.42 14.37 3.07
C ARG A 18 -9.43 13.24 2.86
N LEU A 19 -10.42 13.11 3.74
CA LEU A 19 -11.46 12.09 3.60
C LEU A 19 -12.24 12.24 2.29
N GLU A 20 -12.64 13.46 1.94
CA GLU A 20 -13.34 13.73 0.68
C GLU A 20 -12.43 13.52 -0.54
N GLN A 21 -11.13 13.85 -0.44
CA GLN A 21 -10.16 13.53 -1.48
C GLN A 21 -10.03 12.02 -1.71
N ILE A 22 -9.92 11.23 -0.64
CA ILE A 22 -9.84 9.76 -0.73
C ILE A 22 -11.10 9.19 -1.38
N LYS A 23 -12.30 9.64 -0.98
CA LYS A 23 -13.57 9.21 -1.58
C LYS A 23 -13.65 9.55 -3.07
N LEU A 24 -13.14 10.71 -3.47
CA LEU A 24 -13.10 11.11 -4.87
C LEU A 24 -12.18 10.21 -5.68
N TYR A 25 -11.00 9.87 -5.15
CA TYR A 25 -10.11 8.91 -5.80
C TYR A 25 -10.68 7.50 -5.84
N GLU A 26 -11.35 7.04 -4.77
CA GLU A 26 -12.05 5.75 -4.73
C GLU A 26 -13.08 5.68 -5.87
N LEU A 27 -13.89 6.73 -6.03
CA LEU A 27 -14.86 6.83 -7.12
C LEU A 27 -14.18 6.85 -8.50
N LEU A 28 -13.13 7.64 -8.65
CA LEU A 28 -12.39 7.80 -9.91
C LEU A 28 -11.76 6.48 -10.38
N ILE A 29 -11.13 5.74 -9.47
CA ILE A 29 -10.51 4.45 -9.77
C ILE A 29 -11.58 3.39 -10.07
N SER A 30 -12.68 3.41 -9.33
CA SER A 30 -13.81 2.50 -9.57
C SER A 30 -14.44 2.68 -10.95
N HIS A 31 -14.47 3.91 -11.47
CA HIS A 31 -15.06 4.22 -12.78
C HIS A 31 -14.06 4.12 -13.94
N SER A 32 -12.81 4.55 -13.73
CA SER A 32 -11.82 4.63 -14.80
C SER A 32 -10.38 4.59 -14.26
N GLY A 33 -9.84 3.39 -14.07
CA GLY A 33 -8.44 3.19 -13.67
C GLY A 33 -7.41 3.74 -14.67
N THR A 34 -7.81 4.00 -15.93
CA THR A 34 -6.95 4.62 -16.95
C THR A 34 -6.59 6.07 -16.63
N LEU A 35 -7.42 6.79 -15.85
CA LEU A 35 -7.12 8.16 -15.44
C LEU A 35 -5.92 8.25 -14.50
N LEU A 36 -5.59 7.16 -13.79
CA LEU A 36 -4.39 7.07 -12.96
C LEU A 36 -3.09 7.10 -13.78
N ALA A 37 -3.14 6.86 -15.09
CA ALA A 37 -1.97 6.98 -15.95
C ALA A 37 -1.60 8.45 -16.24
N HIS A 38 -2.52 9.40 -15.99
CA HIS A 38 -2.26 10.80 -16.21
C HIS A 38 -1.56 11.42 -15.00
N GLU A 39 -0.31 11.84 -15.21
CA GLU A 39 0.52 12.58 -14.25
C GLU A 39 -0.21 13.66 -13.41
N PRO A 40 -1.11 14.51 -13.96
CA PRO A 40 -1.84 15.50 -13.16
C PRO A 40 -2.81 14.90 -12.13
N VAL A 41 -3.22 13.64 -12.28
CA VAL A 41 -4.08 12.90 -11.35
C VAL A 41 -3.25 12.07 -10.39
N THR A 42 -2.17 11.46 -10.88
CA THR A 42 -1.30 10.59 -10.08
C THR A 42 -0.48 11.36 -9.06
N ARG A 43 0.09 12.52 -9.43
CA ARG A 43 0.96 13.29 -8.53
C ARG A 43 0.24 13.75 -7.25
N PRO A 44 -0.98 14.33 -7.31
CA PRO A 44 -1.68 14.71 -6.08
C PRO A 44 -2.11 13.49 -5.26
N LEU A 45 -2.44 12.36 -5.89
CA LEU A 45 -2.72 11.11 -5.20
C LEU A 45 -1.48 10.60 -4.44
N LEU A 46 -0.31 10.58 -5.06
CA LEU A 46 0.94 10.17 -4.40
C LEU A 46 1.24 11.05 -3.19
N ARG A 47 1.13 12.38 -3.32
CA ARG A 47 1.30 13.30 -2.18
C ARG A 47 0.30 13.03 -1.06
N LEU A 48 -0.96 12.76 -1.39
CA LEU A 48 -1.98 12.41 -0.40
C LEU A 48 -1.60 11.13 0.37
N LEU A 49 -1.08 10.12 -0.32
CA LEU A 49 -0.60 8.87 0.29
C LEU A 49 0.65 9.10 1.16
N GLU A 50 1.58 9.93 0.72
CA GLU A 50 2.79 10.29 1.49
C GLU A 50 2.43 11.03 2.78
N ASP A 51 1.46 11.95 2.71
CA ASP A 51 0.92 12.64 3.89
C ASP A 51 0.24 11.67 4.85
N CYS A 52 -0.47 10.66 4.33
CA CYS A 52 -1.09 9.62 5.14
C CYS A 52 -0.07 8.69 5.83
N THR A 53 1.15 8.59 5.31
CA THR A 53 2.20 7.72 5.90
C THR A 53 2.76 8.28 7.20
N ASN A 54 2.77 9.62 7.33
CA ASN A 54 3.43 10.30 8.44
C ASN A 54 2.47 10.86 9.50
N ASP A 55 1.16 10.75 9.29
CA ASP A 55 0.13 11.38 10.13
C ASP A 55 -0.71 10.33 10.88
N VAL A 56 -1.21 10.68 12.06
CA VAL A 56 -2.13 9.82 12.81
C VAL A 56 -3.52 9.99 12.22
N LEU A 57 -3.96 9.01 11.44
CA LEU A 57 -5.24 9.06 10.74
C LEU A 57 -6.40 8.71 11.67
N PRO A 58 -7.50 9.50 11.66
CA PRO A 58 -8.76 9.08 12.29
C PRO A 58 -9.30 7.81 11.65
N LEU A 59 -10.01 6.99 12.44
CA LEU A 59 -10.52 5.67 12.00
C LEU A 59 -11.34 5.72 10.69
N GLU A 60 -12.13 6.78 10.49
CA GLU A 60 -12.93 6.95 9.27
C GLU A 60 -12.07 7.20 8.02
N VAL A 61 -10.98 7.96 8.17
CA VAL A 61 -10.00 8.21 7.10
C VAL A 61 -9.20 6.94 6.82
N GLU A 62 -8.78 6.24 7.88
CA GLU A 62 -8.05 4.97 7.80
C GLU A 62 -8.86 3.91 7.03
N LYS A 63 -10.14 3.71 7.38
CA LYS A 63 -11.03 2.80 6.66
C LYS A 63 -11.05 3.10 5.16
N LYS A 64 -11.25 4.36 4.81
CA LYS A 64 -11.34 4.77 3.40
C LYS A 64 -10.01 4.69 2.68
N LEU A 65 -8.90 4.97 3.36
CA LEU A 65 -7.56 4.80 2.83
C LEU A 65 -7.30 3.34 2.46
N VAL A 66 -7.60 2.39 3.36
CA VAL A 66 -7.36 0.96 3.09
C VAL A 66 -8.22 0.45 1.92
N VAL A 67 -9.46 0.95 1.77
CA VAL A 67 -10.29 0.68 0.59
C VAL A 67 -9.60 1.18 -0.68
N LEU A 68 -9.13 2.42 -0.68
CA LEU A 68 -8.44 3.02 -1.81
C LEU A 68 -7.17 2.24 -2.18
N LEU A 69 -6.36 1.83 -1.20
CA LEU A 69 -5.16 1.02 -1.41
C LEU A 69 -5.50 -0.34 -2.04
N ASN A 70 -6.58 -0.99 -1.59
CA ASN A 70 -7.04 -2.23 -2.18
C ASN A 70 -7.44 -2.05 -3.65
N GLN A 71 -8.22 -1.01 -3.97
CA GLN A 71 -8.62 -0.70 -5.35
C GLN A 71 -7.42 -0.36 -6.24
N LEU A 72 -6.43 0.36 -5.70
CA LEU A 72 -5.16 0.60 -6.40
C LEU A 72 -4.46 -0.72 -6.71
N CYS A 73 -4.32 -1.63 -5.74
CA CYS A 73 -3.72 -2.94 -6.00
C CYS A 73 -4.46 -3.72 -7.10
N VAL A 74 -5.79 -3.66 -7.14
CA VAL A 74 -6.58 -4.26 -8.23
C VAL A 74 -6.27 -3.59 -9.58
N ALA A 75 -6.23 -2.26 -9.62
CA ALA A 75 -5.89 -1.51 -10.84
C ALA A 75 -4.47 -1.83 -11.34
N LEU A 76 -3.50 -1.96 -10.42
CA LEU A 76 -2.13 -2.40 -10.73
C LEU A 76 -2.10 -3.81 -11.31
N MET A 77 -2.90 -4.72 -10.74
CA MET A 77 -3.00 -6.10 -11.23
C MET A 77 -3.62 -6.19 -12.63
N GLN A 78 -4.49 -5.26 -12.98
CA GLN A 78 -5.10 -5.13 -14.31
C GLN A 78 -4.16 -4.47 -15.32
N ASN A 79 -3.38 -3.47 -14.89
CA ASN A 79 -2.44 -2.75 -15.74
C ASN A 79 -1.09 -2.54 -15.03
N MET A 80 -0.13 -3.40 -15.34
CA MET A 80 1.22 -3.35 -14.75
C MET A 80 1.99 -2.07 -15.10
N ALA A 81 1.64 -1.34 -16.17
CA ALA A 81 2.30 -0.07 -16.49
C ALA A 81 2.01 1.02 -15.45
N LEU A 82 0.92 0.88 -14.68
CA LEU A 82 0.64 1.77 -13.56
C LEU A 82 1.58 1.51 -12.37
N LEU A 83 2.21 0.34 -12.28
CA LEU A 83 3.08 -0.02 -11.17
C LEU A 83 4.27 0.94 -11.08
N ASP A 84 4.83 1.34 -12.22
CA ASP A 84 5.97 2.28 -12.29
C ASP A 84 5.66 3.65 -11.65
N LEU A 85 4.38 3.99 -11.48
CA LEU A 85 3.95 5.22 -10.82
C LEU A 85 3.97 5.13 -9.30
N PHE A 86 3.74 3.94 -8.73
CA PHE A 86 3.67 3.70 -7.28
C PHE A 86 4.87 2.93 -6.74
N PHE A 87 5.69 2.38 -7.65
CA PHE A 87 6.89 1.61 -7.36
C PHE A 87 8.09 2.26 -8.04
N HIS A 88 9.04 2.76 -7.25
CA HIS A 88 10.25 3.40 -7.74
C HIS A 88 11.48 2.61 -7.28
N PRO A 89 12.06 1.74 -8.14
CA PRO A 89 13.17 0.84 -7.77
C PRO A 89 14.41 1.58 -7.25
N THR A 90 14.60 2.82 -7.70
CA THR A 90 15.74 3.69 -7.36
C THR A 90 15.51 4.57 -6.14
N ALA A 91 14.27 4.62 -5.63
CA ALA A 91 13.91 5.42 -4.46
C ALA A 91 14.38 4.74 -3.16
N PRO A 92 14.60 5.52 -2.07
CA PRO A 92 14.86 4.94 -0.76
C PRO A 92 13.72 4.00 -0.34
N ALA A 93 14.05 2.94 0.39
CA ALA A 93 13.14 1.85 0.79
C ALA A 93 11.72 2.30 1.21
N LYS A 94 11.60 3.38 2.00
CA LYS A 94 10.31 3.94 2.45
C LYS A 94 9.40 4.48 1.34
N ASN A 95 9.97 4.85 0.19
CA ASN A 95 9.26 5.39 -0.96
C ASN A 95 9.31 4.44 -2.16
N LYS A 96 10.02 3.30 -2.04
CA LYS A 96 10.16 2.32 -3.10
C LYS A 96 8.82 1.68 -3.45
N PHE A 97 7.97 1.38 -2.47
CA PHE A 97 6.59 0.94 -2.71
C PHE A 97 5.61 1.54 -1.68
N ILE A 98 5.03 2.69 -2.02
CA ILE A 98 4.20 3.45 -1.06
C ILE A 98 2.96 2.69 -0.60
N ILE A 99 2.31 1.95 -1.50
CA ILE A 99 1.10 1.19 -1.20
C ILE A 99 1.40 0.09 -0.16
N PHE A 100 2.47 -0.67 -0.37
CA PHE A 100 2.88 -1.73 0.56
C PHE A 100 3.24 -1.17 1.93
N ASN A 101 4.00 -0.08 1.98
CA ASN A 101 4.41 0.53 3.25
C ASN A 101 3.22 1.04 4.08
N LEU A 102 2.21 1.61 3.42
CA LEU A 102 0.98 2.02 4.09
C LEU A 102 0.17 0.83 4.60
N LEU A 103 0.20 -0.33 3.95
CA LEU A 103 -0.55 -1.51 4.38
C LEU A 103 0.05 -2.21 5.61
N ILE A 104 1.38 -2.20 5.77
CA ILE A 104 2.10 -2.86 6.90
C ILE A 104 1.52 -2.53 8.29
N PRO A 105 1.27 -1.26 8.67
CA PRO A 105 0.70 -0.96 9.99
C PRO A 105 -0.76 -1.41 10.13
N HIS A 106 -1.51 -1.54 9.02
CA HIS A 106 -2.94 -1.87 9.05
C HIS A 106 -3.23 -3.38 9.07
N VAL A 107 -2.35 -4.24 8.56
CA VAL A 107 -2.62 -5.70 8.49
C VAL A 107 -2.77 -6.38 9.85
N HIS A 108 -2.12 -5.83 10.89
CA HIS A 108 -2.18 -6.34 12.26
C HIS A 108 -3.38 -5.83 13.05
N ARG A 109 -4.17 -4.90 12.49
CA ARG A 109 -5.34 -4.38 13.18
C ARG A 109 -6.47 -5.41 13.15
N GLU A 110 -7.25 -5.43 14.22
CA GLU A 110 -8.49 -6.19 14.29
C GLU A 110 -9.65 -5.43 13.61
N GLY A 111 -10.66 -6.18 13.18
CA GLY A 111 -11.86 -5.64 12.53
C GLY A 111 -11.73 -5.45 11.01
N GLY A 112 -12.72 -4.77 10.42
CA GLY A 112 -12.86 -4.67 8.95
C GLY A 112 -11.70 -3.98 8.24
N VAL A 113 -11.05 -3.00 8.89
CA VAL A 113 -9.86 -2.31 8.34
C VAL A 113 -8.71 -3.29 8.14
N GLY A 114 -8.40 -4.10 9.16
CA GLY A 114 -7.33 -5.07 9.06
C GLY A 114 -7.63 -6.18 8.07
N GLN A 115 -8.88 -6.64 8.00
CA GLN A 115 -9.29 -7.62 6.99
C GLN A 115 -9.05 -7.10 5.58
N GLN A 116 -9.48 -5.88 5.29
CA GLN A 116 -9.28 -5.28 3.98
C GLN A 116 -7.81 -4.98 3.66
N ALA A 117 -7.01 -4.61 4.67
CA ALA A 117 -5.57 -4.43 4.51
C ALA A 117 -4.89 -5.76 4.13
N ARG A 118 -5.33 -6.88 4.73
CA ARG A 118 -4.84 -8.22 4.38
C ARG A 118 -5.24 -8.61 2.96
N ASP A 119 -6.47 -8.33 2.54
CA ASP A 119 -6.90 -8.56 1.16
C ASP A 119 -6.05 -7.75 0.16
N ALA A 120 -5.74 -6.50 0.48
CA ALA A 120 -4.85 -5.66 -0.32
C ALA A 120 -3.40 -6.20 -0.34
N MET A 121 -2.92 -6.72 0.80
CA MET A 121 -1.59 -7.34 0.91
C MET A 121 -1.45 -8.58 0.01
N LEU A 122 -2.50 -9.41 -0.07
CA LEU A 122 -2.54 -10.56 -0.97
C LEU A 122 -2.43 -10.15 -2.45
N LEU A 123 -2.99 -8.99 -2.81
CA LEU A 123 -2.82 -8.43 -4.15
C LEU A 123 -1.37 -7.96 -4.38
N CYS A 124 -0.71 -7.36 -3.39
CA CYS A 124 0.73 -7.04 -3.47
C CYS A 124 1.59 -8.30 -3.66
N MET A 125 1.27 -9.39 -2.98
CA MET A 125 1.92 -10.69 -3.19
C MET A 125 1.61 -11.29 -4.57
N SER A 126 0.46 -10.95 -5.14
CA SER A 126 0.15 -11.34 -6.52
C SER A 126 0.92 -10.50 -7.54
N LEU A 127 1.21 -9.23 -7.22
CA LEU A 127 2.05 -8.35 -8.02
C LEU A 127 3.51 -8.83 -8.06
N SER A 128 4.05 -9.37 -6.97
CA SER A 128 5.42 -9.94 -6.98
C SER A 128 5.58 -11.13 -7.93
N LYS A 129 4.49 -11.86 -8.24
CA LYS A 129 4.53 -12.89 -9.29
C LYS A 129 4.78 -12.31 -10.67
N LYS A 130 4.35 -11.07 -10.91
CA LYS A 130 4.40 -10.38 -12.20
C LYS A 130 5.59 -9.43 -12.33
N ASN A 131 6.23 -9.05 -11.22
CA ASN A 131 7.36 -8.14 -11.19
C ASN A 131 8.38 -8.56 -10.12
N ASP A 132 9.57 -8.95 -10.57
CA ASP A 132 10.64 -9.48 -9.71
C ASP A 132 11.15 -8.43 -8.71
N ASP A 133 11.20 -7.15 -9.07
CA ASP A 133 11.65 -6.07 -8.18
C ASP A 133 10.68 -5.85 -7.02
N VAL A 134 9.37 -5.96 -7.28
CA VAL A 134 8.34 -5.95 -6.23
C VAL A 134 8.49 -7.17 -5.33
N GLY A 135 8.78 -8.35 -5.90
CA GLY A 135 9.04 -9.56 -5.14
C GLY A 135 10.25 -9.44 -4.22
N LEU A 136 11.36 -8.92 -4.73
CA LEU A 136 12.57 -8.66 -3.95
C LEU A 136 12.27 -7.66 -2.83
N TYR A 137 11.57 -6.58 -3.15
CA TYR A 137 11.21 -5.56 -2.17
C TYR A 137 10.35 -6.13 -1.03
N ILE A 138 9.30 -6.87 -1.37
CA ILE A 138 8.42 -7.50 -0.38
C ILE A 138 9.23 -8.47 0.47
N ALA A 139 10.10 -9.30 -0.11
CA ALA A 139 10.93 -10.25 0.63
C ALA A 139 11.88 -9.56 1.62
N GLU A 140 12.44 -8.40 1.26
CA GLU A 140 13.32 -7.61 2.13
C GLU A 140 12.59 -6.86 3.25
N HIS A 141 11.34 -6.44 3.02
CA HIS A 141 10.61 -5.51 3.91
C HIS A 141 9.45 -6.14 4.67
N SER A 142 9.03 -7.35 4.29
CA SER A 142 8.16 -8.16 5.11
C SER A 142 9.02 -8.91 6.14
N ASN A 143 8.86 -8.57 7.42
CA ASN A 143 9.58 -9.18 8.55
C ASN A 143 9.21 -10.67 8.80
N ILE A 144 8.75 -11.37 7.77
CA ILE A 144 8.04 -12.64 7.85
C ILE A 144 8.97 -13.83 8.04
N CYS A 145 10.30 -13.71 7.87
CA CYS A 145 11.22 -14.71 8.41
C CYS A 145 12.70 -14.29 8.34
N PRO A 146 13.50 -14.42 9.42
CA PRO A 146 14.96 -14.34 9.36
C PRO A 146 15.56 -15.65 8.86
N VAL A 147 15.02 -16.23 7.79
CA VAL A 147 15.73 -17.29 7.06
C VAL A 147 16.58 -16.63 5.97
N SER A 148 17.78 -16.29 6.42
CA SER A 148 19.00 -16.58 5.68
C SER A 148 19.45 -15.54 4.67
N ASN A 149 20.48 -14.79 5.07
CA ASN A 149 21.54 -14.26 4.22
C ASN A 149 22.32 -15.36 3.45
N SER A 150 21.66 -16.40 2.93
CA SER A 150 22.33 -17.59 2.35
C SER A 150 21.92 -17.92 0.92
N ILE A 151 21.19 -17.03 0.23
CA ILE A 151 20.74 -17.29 -1.15
C ILE A 151 21.15 -16.15 -2.08
N ILE A 152 22.45 -15.84 -2.11
CA ILE A 152 23.08 -15.08 -3.21
C ILE A 152 23.45 -16.07 -4.35
N GLY A 153 22.56 -17.00 -4.70
CA GLY A 153 22.94 -18.08 -5.63
C GLY A 153 21.86 -19.00 -6.18
N ILE A 154 20.59 -18.85 -5.81
CA ILE A 154 19.53 -19.63 -6.47
C ILE A 154 19.01 -18.81 -7.65
N LYS A 155 19.25 -19.33 -8.85
CA LYS A 155 18.79 -18.79 -10.14
C LYS A 155 17.36 -18.24 -10.05
N HIS A 156 17.19 -17.05 -10.65
CA HIS A 156 15.99 -16.23 -10.89
C HIS A 156 14.68 -16.94 -11.31
N SER A 157 14.62 -18.27 -11.44
CA SER A 157 13.45 -19.02 -11.93
C SER A 157 12.76 -19.90 -10.89
N GLN A 158 13.29 -20.05 -9.66
CA GLN A 158 12.73 -20.93 -8.63
C GLN A 158 12.19 -20.17 -7.39
N TYR A 159 12.48 -18.87 -7.27
CA TYR A 159 12.08 -18.05 -6.12
C TYR A 159 10.56 -17.80 -6.06
N ASN A 160 9.90 -17.75 -7.22
CA ASN A 160 8.52 -17.27 -7.35
C ASN A 160 7.45 -18.34 -7.02
N GLN A 161 7.79 -19.64 -7.09
CA GLN A 161 6.81 -20.72 -6.89
C GLN A 161 6.84 -21.32 -5.48
N TYR A 162 8.00 -21.41 -4.84
CA TYR A 162 8.13 -22.01 -3.50
C TYR A 162 7.85 -21.03 -2.35
N ASN A 163 8.18 -19.74 -2.50
CA ASN A 163 8.02 -18.80 -1.39
C ASN A 163 6.60 -18.24 -1.25
N ILE A 164 5.77 -18.19 -2.29
CA ILE A 164 4.42 -17.61 -2.15
C ILE A 164 3.50 -18.53 -1.36
N GLU A 165 3.62 -19.85 -1.50
CA GLU A 165 2.90 -20.80 -0.64
C GLU A 165 3.45 -20.82 0.80
N GLN A 166 4.74 -20.56 1.00
CA GLN A 166 5.32 -20.41 2.34
C GLN A 166 4.97 -19.06 3.01
N PHE A 167 4.87 -17.98 2.23
CA PHE A 167 4.35 -16.67 2.68
C PHE A 167 2.86 -16.75 3.04
N CYS A 168 2.06 -17.48 2.26
CA CYS A 168 0.67 -17.79 2.62
C CYS A 168 0.58 -18.56 3.94
N ASN A 169 1.52 -19.45 4.23
CA ASN A 169 1.52 -20.23 5.47
C ASN A 169 2.00 -19.45 6.72
N VAL A 170 2.87 -18.44 6.57
CA VAL A 170 3.34 -17.64 7.72
C VAL A 170 2.47 -16.39 7.96
N THR A 171 1.78 -15.85 6.95
CA THR A 171 0.80 -14.75 7.16
C THR A 171 -0.52 -15.22 7.81
N MET A 172 -0.65 -16.53 8.08
CA MET A 172 -1.66 -17.11 8.98
C MET A 172 -1.33 -16.89 10.47
N PHE A 173 -0.39 -16.00 10.81
CA PHE A 173 -0.18 -15.50 12.19
C PHE A 173 -1.21 -14.43 12.60
N LEU A 174 -2.47 -14.62 12.20
CA LEU A 174 -3.62 -14.13 12.96
C LEU A 174 -4.07 -15.26 13.88
N LYS A 175 -3.45 -15.31 15.05
CA LYS A 175 -4.23 -15.49 16.27
C LYS A 175 -4.28 -14.14 16.97
#